data_AF-A0A432LVH0-F1
#
_entry.id   AF-A0A432LVH0-F1
#
_cell.length_a   1.000
_cell.length_b   1.000
_cell.length_c   1.000
_cell.angle_alpha   90.00
_cell.angle_beta   90.00
_cell.angle_gamma   90.00
#
_symmetry.space_group_name_H-M   'P 1'
#
loop_
_entity.id
_entity.type
_entity.pdbx_description
1 polymer ?
#
loop_
_entity_poly.entity_id
_entity_poly.type
_entity_poly.pdbx_seq_one_letter_code
_entity_poly.pdbx_strand_id
1 'polypeptide(L)'
;MTPLIIGVTSHRNIAASEIEPIRQRVRDFFSLIQHECPTLPLVALSALAEGGDQLFATEALIAGARLVVPLPLPKDLYLDDFTDPTVLREFEALCEQAEIIRLPLLKGHSRADIESHGLERDRQYAKAGVFIASHCHILLTMWDGKDSGRLGGTAQIVKYYLSGAMPGLIERHREARHVIAVGDEHLLYHIVCSREGADATVAPGLSTLQTIWRTSDTLSTNSDTPDEFRLMFKHMAEFNDDCEKYRDDIADAARAHHDPSPETPDNVEHLFRCADWLAIHFQRRVLLALRATYTLAALMGIAFAFYAHLAAQNNLIYLFLLLFAIGGFVAIVARRRDWHRKYLDYRALAEGLRIQSYWRRAGISTSSDHEFAHDNFLQRQNIELGWIRNVMRTVGLHPPAKPLPDALAEVIAEWVGESGKSGQLHYFERKTVERTGLHHITETIGSISLWGGISISVFLAVFALRLPESTKTILVLIMAVLSIMAAVREAYAYRKADKELIRQYRFMQRIFSSARAALDRTSEPAEQRDILRSLGDAALTEHAEWTLMHRERQVEHSKL
;
A
#
# COMPACT_ATOMS: atom_id res chain seq x y z
N MET A 1 6.93 12.32 6.63
CA MET A 1 5.92 11.49 7.34
C MET A 1 4.66 11.45 6.51
N THR A 2 3.91 10.36 6.56
CA THR A 2 2.64 10.19 5.85
C THR A 2 1.50 10.76 6.70
N PRO A 3 0.69 11.69 6.17
CA PRO A 3 -0.46 12.24 6.88
C PRO A 3 -1.71 11.37 6.71
N LEU A 4 -2.69 11.60 7.58
CA LEU A 4 -4.08 11.18 7.38
C LEU A 4 -4.84 12.31 6.67
N ILE A 5 -5.38 12.02 5.49
CA ILE A 5 -6.07 12.99 4.64
C ILE A 5 -7.58 12.86 4.83
N ILE A 6 -8.21 13.95 5.25
CA ILE A 6 -9.65 14.04 5.45
C ILE A 6 -10.19 15.01 4.40
N GLY A 7 -11.02 14.50 3.48
CA GLY A 7 -11.70 15.29 2.47
C GLY A 7 -13.08 15.73 2.94
N VAL A 8 -13.60 16.83 2.40
CA VAL A 8 -14.99 17.25 2.63
C VAL A 8 -15.77 17.38 1.34
N THR A 9 -17.06 17.02 1.41
CA THR A 9 -18.07 17.48 0.44
C THR A 9 -19.35 17.83 1.19
N SER A 10 -19.94 18.97 0.90
CA SER A 10 -21.07 19.48 1.68
C SER A 10 -22.11 20.20 0.84
N HIS A 11 -23.30 20.40 1.44
CA HIS A 11 -24.28 21.34 0.91
C HIS A 11 -23.80 22.78 1.07
N ARG A 12 -24.07 23.60 0.05
CA ARG A 12 -23.80 25.04 0.11
C ARG A 12 -24.80 25.79 1.02
N ASN A 13 -26.05 25.36 1.00
CA ASN A 13 -27.17 25.99 1.70
C ASN A 13 -27.63 25.15 2.91
N ILE A 14 -26.76 24.96 3.90
CA ILE A 14 -27.12 24.26 5.15
C ILE A 14 -28.11 25.12 5.94
N ALA A 15 -29.12 24.51 6.55
CA ALA A 15 -30.09 25.23 7.38
C ALA A 15 -29.42 26.02 8.51
N ALA A 16 -29.73 27.31 8.64
CA ALA A 16 -29.07 28.21 9.59
C ALA A 16 -29.11 27.73 11.05
N SER A 17 -30.20 27.08 11.47
CA SER A 17 -30.34 26.50 12.82
C SER A 17 -29.41 25.31 13.08
N GLU A 18 -28.88 24.68 12.04
CA GLU A 18 -28.04 23.49 12.13
C GLU A 18 -26.54 23.80 12.04
N ILE A 19 -26.15 25.02 11.64
CA ILE A 19 -24.74 25.40 11.41
C ILE A 19 -23.88 25.17 12.66
N GLU A 20 -24.27 25.71 13.83
CA GLU A 20 -23.48 25.56 15.06
C GLU A 20 -23.48 24.12 15.60
N PRO A 21 -24.61 23.39 15.62
CA PRO A 21 -24.59 21.97 15.94
C PRO A 21 -23.68 21.15 15.00
N ILE A 22 -23.68 21.42 13.70
CA ILE A 22 -22.79 20.75 12.73
C ILE A 22 -21.33 21.10 13.01
N ARG A 23 -21.03 22.37 13.30
CA ARG A 23 -19.69 22.80 13.73
C ARG A 23 -19.20 21.99 14.91
N GLN A 24 -20.04 21.77 15.91
CA GLN A 24 -19.69 20.94 17.06
C GLN A 24 -19.42 19.49 16.65
N ARG A 25 -20.23 18.89 15.75
CA ARG A 25 -19.96 17.53 15.23
C ARG A 25 -18.64 17.42 14.48
N VAL A 26 -18.26 18.44 13.72
CA VAL A 26 -16.96 18.47 13.03
C VAL A 26 -15.81 18.55 14.04
N ARG A 27 -15.93 19.35 15.09
CA ARG A 27 -14.94 19.39 16.20
C ARG A 27 -14.81 18.05 16.91
N ASP A 28 -15.94 17.43 17.23
CA ASP A 28 -15.97 16.12 17.89
C ASP A 28 -15.29 15.06 17.01
N PHE A 29 -15.52 15.09 15.70
CA PHE A 29 -14.87 14.23 14.72
C PHE A 29 -13.34 14.42 14.70
N PHE A 30 -12.84 15.66 14.60
CA PHE A 30 -11.39 15.88 14.63
C PHE A 30 -10.76 15.44 15.96
N SER A 31 -11.45 15.68 17.08
CA SER A 31 -11.01 15.24 18.40
C SER A 31 -10.93 13.71 18.50
N LEU A 32 -11.92 13.00 17.95
CA LEU A 32 -11.93 11.53 17.86
C LEU A 32 -10.72 11.03 17.07
N ILE A 33 -10.49 11.58 15.87
CA ILE A 33 -9.40 11.15 15.00
C ILE A 33 -8.03 11.43 15.65
N GLN A 34 -7.86 12.56 16.32
CA GLN A 34 -6.63 12.88 17.05
C GLN A 34 -6.40 11.94 18.23
N HIS A 35 -7.46 11.52 18.92
CA HIS A 35 -7.37 10.56 20.01
C HIS A 35 -6.98 9.17 19.53
N GLU A 36 -7.58 8.70 18.43
CA GLU A 36 -7.29 7.38 17.87
C GLU A 36 -5.92 7.32 17.18
N CYS A 37 -5.49 8.43 16.56
CA CYS A 37 -4.29 8.51 15.72
C CYS A 37 -3.37 9.69 16.09
N PRO A 38 -2.83 9.75 17.32
CA PRO A 38 -2.13 10.94 17.84
C PRO A 38 -0.82 11.25 17.13
N THR A 39 -0.18 10.26 16.50
CA THR A 39 1.09 10.43 15.79
C THR A 39 0.92 10.70 14.30
N LEU A 40 -0.29 10.65 13.75
CA LEU A 40 -0.55 10.93 12.34
C LEU A 40 -0.80 12.43 12.14
N PRO A 41 0.01 13.14 11.33
CA PRO A 41 -0.31 14.50 10.93
C PRO A 41 -1.63 14.54 10.15
N LEU A 42 -2.47 15.53 10.42
CA LEU A 42 -3.76 15.67 9.73
C LEU A 42 -3.65 16.63 8.54
N VAL A 43 -4.26 16.25 7.42
CA VAL A 43 -4.42 17.09 6.24
C VAL A 43 -5.90 17.19 5.91
N ALA A 44 -6.42 18.41 5.84
CA ALA A 44 -7.78 18.70 5.43
C ALA A 44 -7.81 19.10 3.96
N LEU A 45 -8.68 18.46 3.18
CA LEU A 45 -8.81 18.66 1.74
C LEU A 45 -10.21 19.20 1.42
N SER A 46 -10.29 20.46 1.01
CA SER A 46 -11.57 21.17 0.79
C SER A 46 -11.52 22.07 -0.43
N ALA A 47 -12.58 22.10 -1.24
CA ALA A 47 -12.70 23.05 -2.35
C ALA A 47 -13.02 24.48 -1.88
N LEU A 48 -13.28 24.68 -0.57
CA LEU A 48 -13.70 25.94 0.05
C LEU A 48 -14.98 26.54 -0.56
N ALA A 49 -15.88 25.66 -1.03
CA ALA A 49 -17.21 26.10 -1.41
C ALA A 49 -17.92 26.78 -0.23
N GLU A 50 -18.80 27.73 -0.56
CA GLU A 50 -19.65 28.37 0.43
C GLU A 50 -20.43 27.34 1.27
N GLY A 51 -20.61 27.63 2.56
CA GLY A 51 -21.35 26.77 3.48
C GLY A 51 -20.44 25.77 4.22
N GLY A 52 -20.76 24.47 4.11
CA GLY A 52 -20.13 23.44 4.92
C GLY A 52 -18.61 23.28 4.68
N ASP A 53 -18.13 23.51 3.46
CA ASP A 53 -16.73 23.33 3.09
C ASP A 53 -15.81 24.33 3.83
N GLN A 54 -16.20 25.60 3.93
CA GLN A 54 -15.47 26.63 4.69
C GLN A 54 -15.56 26.40 6.21
N LEU A 55 -16.72 25.94 6.70
CA LEU A 55 -16.89 25.56 8.11
C LEU A 55 -15.93 24.42 8.47
N PHE A 56 -15.87 23.37 7.66
CA PHE A 56 -14.93 22.26 7.85
C PHE A 56 -13.48 22.73 7.82
N ALA A 57 -13.10 23.57 6.86
CA ALA A 57 -11.73 24.09 6.73
C ALA A 57 -11.31 24.89 7.97
N THR A 58 -12.21 25.70 8.52
CA THR A 58 -11.97 26.47 9.74
C THR A 58 -11.72 25.56 10.94
N GLU A 59 -12.61 24.60 11.18
CA GLU A 59 -12.48 23.68 12.32
C GLU A 59 -11.26 22.75 12.17
N ALA A 60 -10.89 22.38 10.94
CA ALA A 60 -9.68 21.63 10.65
C ALA A 60 -8.41 22.40 11.04
N LEU A 61 -8.32 23.68 10.70
CA LEU A 61 -7.19 24.54 11.08
C LEU A 61 -7.11 24.70 12.61
N ILE A 62 -8.24 24.87 13.29
CA ILE A 62 -8.31 24.93 14.77
C ILE A 62 -7.79 23.63 15.40
N ALA A 63 -8.12 22.49 14.79
CA ALA A 63 -7.59 21.18 15.20
C ALA A 63 -6.09 21.01 14.85
N GLY A 64 -5.44 21.96 14.18
CA GLY A 64 -4.02 21.88 13.80
C GLY A 64 -3.76 21.04 12.55
N ALA A 65 -4.79 20.75 11.74
CA ALA A 65 -4.61 20.12 10.44
C ALA A 65 -4.02 21.11 9.43
N ARG A 66 -3.20 20.62 8.50
CA ARG A 66 -2.77 21.40 7.34
C ARG A 66 -3.90 21.45 6.31
N LEU A 67 -4.28 22.64 5.87
CA LEU A 67 -5.32 22.83 4.87
C LEU A 67 -4.75 22.81 3.44
N VAL A 68 -5.32 21.98 2.58
CA VAL A 68 -5.00 21.86 1.16
C VAL A 68 -6.26 22.13 0.34
N VAL A 69 -6.16 23.04 -0.63
CA VAL A 69 -7.31 23.57 -1.37
C VAL A 69 -7.15 23.30 -2.86
N PRO A 70 -7.76 22.22 -3.38
CA PRO A 70 -7.87 21.99 -4.82
C PRO A 70 -8.93 22.92 -5.40
N LEU A 71 -8.50 24.01 -6.03
CA LEU A 71 -9.41 24.97 -6.64
C LEU A 71 -10.04 24.37 -7.91
N PRO A 72 -11.38 24.39 -8.04
CA PRO A 72 -12.06 23.93 -9.26
C PRO A 72 -11.80 24.86 -10.45
N LEU A 73 -11.59 26.15 -10.17
CA LEU A 73 -11.42 27.20 -11.17
C LEU A 73 -10.19 28.05 -10.83
N PRO A 74 -9.64 28.82 -11.79
CA PRO A 74 -8.73 29.92 -11.48
C PRO A 74 -9.29 30.80 -10.37
N LYS A 75 -8.44 31.22 -9.42
CA LYS A 75 -8.86 31.92 -8.19
C LYS A 75 -9.75 33.13 -8.48
N ASP A 76 -9.36 33.91 -9.48
CA ASP A 76 -10.10 35.08 -9.96
C ASP A 76 -11.54 34.73 -10.41
N LEU A 77 -11.72 33.69 -11.22
CA LEU A 77 -13.06 33.24 -11.64
C LEU A 77 -13.86 32.62 -10.50
N TYR A 78 -13.17 32.01 -9.52
CA TYR A 78 -13.84 31.38 -8.39
C TYR A 78 -14.40 32.41 -7.41
N LEU A 79 -13.68 33.52 -7.21
CA LEU A 79 -14.13 34.63 -6.36
C LEU A 79 -15.45 35.23 -6.86
N ASP A 80 -15.68 35.25 -8.18
CA ASP A 80 -16.91 35.77 -8.79
C ASP A 80 -18.17 34.95 -8.43
N ASP A 81 -18.02 33.73 -7.92
CA ASP A 81 -19.15 32.87 -7.52
C ASP A 81 -19.65 33.11 -6.09
N PHE A 82 -18.99 33.99 -5.33
CA PHE A 82 -19.38 34.35 -3.97
C PHE A 82 -20.10 35.71 -3.97
N THR A 83 -21.39 35.70 -3.63
CA THR A 83 -22.22 36.92 -3.58
C THR A 83 -22.17 37.62 -2.22
N ASP A 84 -21.92 36.89 -1.13
CA ASP A 84 -21.81 37.43 0.23
C ASP A 84 -20.37 37.89 0.54
N PRO A 85 -20.14 39.19 0.83
CA PRO A 85 -18.83 39.70 1.22
C PRO A 85 -18.21 39.02 2.44
N THR A 86 -19.01 38.48 3.35
CA THR A 86 -18.55 37.78 4.55
C THR A 86 -17.91 36.45 4.18
N VAL A 87 -18.60 35.66 3.35
CA VAL A 87 -18.11 34.38 2.81
C VAL A 87 -16.84 34.58 1.98
N LEU A 88 -16.79 35.67 1.20
CA LEU A 88 -15.59 36.03 0.43
C LEU A 88 -14.38 36.29 1.33
N ARG A 89 -14.57 37.07 2.40
CA ARG A 89 -13.50 37.35 3.38
C ARG A 89 -13.01 36.10 4.10
N GLU A 90 -13.92 35.20 4.46
CA GLU A 90 -13.57 33.91 5.06
C GLU A 90 -12.77 33.05 4.08
N PHE A 91 -13.22 32.95 2.82
CA PHE A 91 -12.49 32.27 1.76
C PHE A 91 -11.06 32.80 1.59
N GLU A 92 -10.88 34.12 1.53
CA GLU A 92 -9.56 34.75 1.41
C GLU A 92 -8.67 34.44 2.61
N ALA A 93 -9.18 34.57 3.84
CA ALA A 93 -8.45 34.26 5.07
C ALA A 93 -8.05 32.78 5.18
N LEU A 94 -8.89 31.86 4.70
CA LEU A 94 -8.58 30.43 4.64
C LEU A 94 -7.52 30.14 3.58
N CYS A 95 -7.60 30.79 2.41
CA CYS A 95 -6.60 30.66 1.35
C CYS A 95 -5.21 31.14 1.76
N GLU A 96 -5.09 32.14 2.64
CA GLU A 96 -3.79 32.59 3.19
C GLU A 96 -3.12 31.54 4.08
N GLN A 97 -3.91 30.67 4.71
CA GLN A 97 -3.44 29.60 5.59
C GLN A 97 -3.37 28.23 4.90
N ALA A 98 -3.73 28.17 3.61
CA ALA A 98 -3.85 26.94 2.85
C ALA A 98 -2.76 26.78 1.80
N GLU A 99 -2.45 25.52 1.49
CA GLU A 99 -1.72 25.17 0.29
C GLU A 99 -2.70 25.04 -0.89
N ILE A 100 -2.56 25.91 -1.89
CA ILE A 100 -3.47 25.95 -3.04
C ILE A 100 -2.96 25.05 -4.17
N ILE A 101 -3.77 24.06 -4.55
CA ILE A 101 -3.55 23.23 -5.73
C ILE A 101 -4.44 23.73 -6.85
N ARG A 102 -3.84 24.14 -7.97
CA ARG A 102 -4.58 24.52 -9.18
C ARG A 102 -4.83 23.28 -10.01
N LEU A 103 -6.09 22.87 -10.12
CA LEU A 103 -6.45 21.75 -10.97
C LEU A 103 -6.32 22.17 -12.45
N PRO A 104 -5.75 21.32 -13.32
CA PRO A 104 -5.62 21.63 -14.73
C PRO A 104 -7.00 21.70 -15.39
N LEU A 105 -7.15 22.49 -16.44
CA LEU A 105 -8.37 22.47 -17.24
C LEU A 105 -8.59 21.09 -17.87
N LEU A 106 -9.85 20.75 -18.18
CA LEU A 106 -10.15 19.54 -18.95
C LEU A 106 -9.49 19.62 -20.33
N LYS A 107 -8.99 18.49 -20.85
CA LYS A 107 -8.26 18.46 -22.13
C LYS A 107 -9.14 19.02 -23.24
N GLY A 108 -8.61 20.00 -23.99
CA GLY A 108 -9.34 20.64 -25.09
C GLY A 108 -10.23 21.81 -24.69
N HIS A 109 -10.32 22.13 -23.39
CA HIS A 109 -11.09 23.28 -22.90
C HIS A 109 -10.18 24.46 -22.59
N SER A 110 -10.61 25.64 -23.03
CA SER A 110 -9.98 26.92 -22.79
C SER A 110 -10.58 27.60 -21.56
N ARG A 111 -9.92 28.66 -21.10
CA ARG A 111 -10.44 29.49 -20.00
C ARG A 111 -11.78 30.14 -20.37
N ALA A 112 -12.01 30.47 -21.65
CA ALA A 112 -13.26 31.06 -22.11
C ALA A 112 -14.47 30.11 -21.96
N ASP A 113 -14.24 28.79 -22.05
CA ASP A 113 -15.32 27.79 -21.94
C ASP A 113 -15.89 27.65 -20.52
N ILE A 114 -15.18 28.18 -19.51
CA ILE A 114 -15.54 28.08 -18.09
C ILE A 114 -15.86 29.45 -17.45
N GLU A 115 -15.83 30.53 -18.23
CA GLU A 115 -16.12 31.90 -17.74
C GLU A 115 -17.60 32.07 -17.40
N SER A 116 -18.51 31.49 -18.18
CA SER A 116 -19.95 31.52 -17.91
C SER A 116 -20.43 30.26 -17.18
N HIS A 117 -21.47 30.40 -16.34
CA HIS A 117 -22.16 29.22 -15.80
C HIS A 117 -22.69 28.31 -16.92
N GLY A 118 -22.41 27.01 -16.81
CA GLY A 118 -22.76 26.02 -17.80
C GLY A 118 -22.11 24.67 -17.52
N LEU A 119 -22.37 23.69 -18.39
CA LEU A 119 -21.95 22.30 -18.21
C LEU A 119 -20.43 22.15 -18.03
N GLU A 120 -19.62 22.92 -18.75
CA GLU A 120 -18.15 22.82 -18.65
C GLU A 120 -17.62 23.34 -17.31
N ARG A 121 -18.27 24.37 -16.75
CA ARG A 121 -17.96 24.86 -15.39
C ARG A 121 -18.38 23.83 -14.34
N ASP A 122 -19.57 23.23 -14.49
CA ASP A 122 -20.05 22.16 -13.61
C ASP A 122 -19.13 20.92 -13.65
N ARG A 123 -18.55 20.60 -14.81
CA ARG A 123 -17.55 19.53 -14.94
C ARG A 123 -16.26 19.83 -14.17
N GLN A 124 -15.86 21.10 -14.06
CA GLN A 124 -14.70 21.48 -13.26
C GLN A 124 -14.97 21.35 -11.76
N TYR A 125 -16.17 21.73 -11.32
CA TYR A 125 -16.62 21.47 -9.96
C TYR A 125 -16.65 19.98 -9.65
N ALA A 126 -17.22 19.18 -10.55
CA ALA A 126 -17.22 17.72 -10.43
C ALA A 126 -15.79 17.16 -10.38
N LYS A 127 -14.87 17.67 -11.19
CA LYS A 127 -13.45 17.29 -11.18
C LYS A 127 -12.78 17.58 -9.84
N ALA A 128 -13.06 18.73 -9.22
CA ALA A 128 -12.55 19.03 -7.88
C ALA A 128 -13.12 18.07 -6.83
N GLY A 129 -14.41 17.78 -6.86
CA GLY A 129 -15.03 16.79 -5.98
C GLY A 129 -14.45 15.39 -6.16
N VAL A 130 -14.23 14.95 -7.41
CA VAL A 130 -13.52 13.70 -7.73
C VAL A 130 -12.12 13.73 -7.15
N PHE A 131 -11.36 14.80 -7.38
CA PHE A 131 -10.00 14.93 -6.86
C PHE A 131 -9.97 14.79 -5.33
N ILE A 132 -10.90 15.42 -4.61
CA ILE A 132 -11.00 15.30 -3.15
C ILE A 132 -11.31 13.85 -2.74
N ALA A 133 -12.35 13.26 -3.30
CA ALA A 133 -12.77 11.89 -3.01
C ALA A 133 -11.67 10.85 -3.32
N SER A 134 -10.93 11.07 -4.40
CA SER A 134 -9.83 10.22 -4.86
C SER A 134 -8.60 10.24 -3.96
N HIS A 135 -8.32 11.36 -3.28
CA HIS A 135 -7.09 11.53 -2.50
C HIS A 135 -7.30 11.46 -0.98
N CYS A 136 -8.54 11.57 -0.50
CA CYS A 136 -8.83 11.42 0.91
C CYS A 136 -8.81 9.96 1.38
N HIS A 137 -8.49 9.77 2.66
CA HIS A 137 -8.62 8.50 3.37
C HIS A 137 -9.95 8.40 4.10
N ILE A 138 -10.47 9.55 4.55
CA ILE A 138 -11.79 9.71 5.14
C ILE A 138 -12.51 10.83 4.37
N LEU A 139 -13.71 10.57 3.86
CA LEU A 139 -14.56 11.61 3.29
C LEU A 139 -15.61 12.02 4.33
N LEU A 140 -15.49 13.24 4.86
CA LEU A 140 -16.52 13.84 5.71
C LEU A 140 -17.60 14.46 4.81
N THR A 141 -18.86 14.14 5.08
CA THR A 141 -19.98 14.68 4.31
C THR A 141 -20.97 15.38 5.21
N MET A 142 -21.45 16.54 4.75
CA MET A 142 -22.56 17.27 5.36
C MET A 142 -23.69 17.30 4.33
N TRP A 143 -24.60 16.33 4.46
CA TRP A 143 -25.52 15.96 3.40
C TRP A 143 -26.90 15.55 3.96
N ASP A 144 -27.95 15.75 3.17
CA ASP A 144 -29.34 15.43 3.53
C ASP A 144 -29.72 13.97 3.22
N GLY A 145 -28.81 13.22 2.60
CA GLY A 145 -29.07 11.85 2.15
C GLY A 145 -29.84 11.76 0.82
N LYS A 146 -30.19 12.89 0.19
CA LYS A 146 -31.00 12.93 -1.04
C LYS A 146 -30.14 13.13 -2.29
N ASP A 147 -30.53 12.48 -3.38
CA ASP A 147 -29.95 12.76 -4.70
C ASP A 147 -30.44 14.13 -5.21
N SER A 148 -29.56 14.86 -5.90
CA SER A 148 -29.88 16.15 -6.52
C SER A 148 -30.00 16.07 -8.04
N GLY A 149 -29.51 15.00 -8.67
CA GLY A 149 -29.45 14.86 -10.13
C GLY A 149 -28.52 15.88 -10.83
N ARG A 150 -27.81 16.74 -10.07
CA ARG A 150 -26.90 17.76 -10.60
C ARG A 150 -25.48 17.21 -10.70
N LEU A 151 -24.79 17.56 -11.78
CA LEU A 151 -23.39 17.22 -11.99
C LEU A 151 -22.53 17.95 -10.93
N GLY A 152 -21.62 17.22 -10.28
CA GLY A 152 -20.72 17.76 -9.26
C GLY A 152 -21.36 18.05 -7.90
N GLY A 153 -22.63 17.67 -7.68
CA GLY A 153 -23.28 17.81 -6.38
C GLY A 153 -22.79 16.81 -5.34
N THR A 154 -22.98 17.14 -4.05
CA THR A 154 -22.56 16.34 -2.88
C THR A 154 -22.96 14.86 -2.99
N ALA A 155 -24.22 14.58 -3.37
CA ALA A 155 -24.73 13.22 -3.54
C ALA A 155 -23.97 12.42 -4.61
N GLN A 156 -23.56 13.08 -5.69
CA GLN A 156 -22.81 12.45 -6.77
C GLN A 156 -21.36 12.16 -6.34
N ILE A 157 -20.74 13.05 -5.56
CA ILE A 157 -19.41 12.81 -4.98
C ILE A 157 -19.46 11.66 -3.97
N VAL A 158 -20.48 11.62 -3.11
CA VAL A 158 -20.72 10.51 -2.18
C VAL A 158 -20.87 9.18 -2.95
N LYS A 159 -21.69 9.17 -4.00
CA LYS A 159 -21.87 7.99 -4.85
C LYS A 159 -20.56 7.58 -5.54
N TYR A 160 -19.80 8.53 -6.06
CA TYR A 160 -18.49 8.27 -6.65
C TYR A 160 -17.52 7.67 -5.64
N TYR A 161 -17.45 8.22 -4.43
CA TYR A 161 -16.56 7.73 -3.38
C TYR A 161 -16.90 6.30 -2.95
N LEU A 162 -18.19 5.96 -2.81
CA LEU A 162 -18.63 4.64 -2.35
C LEU A 162 -18.77 3.59 -3.47
N SER A 163 -18.96 3.98 -4.73
CA SER A 163 -19.23 3.03 -5.84
C SER A 163 -18.25 3.13 -7.01
N GLY A 164 -17.38 4.13 -7.00
CA GLY A 164 -16.42 4.39 -8.07
C GLY A 164 -17.03 4.87 -9.39
N ALA A 165 -18.33 5.20 -9.42
CA ALA A 165 -19.08 5.60 -10.61
C ALA A 165 -19.53 7.07 -10.54
N MET A 166 -19.25 7.85 -11.59
CA MET A 166 -19.73 9.24 -11.73
C MET A 166 -20.30 9.48 -13.13
N PRO A 167 -21.64 9.43 -13.29
CA PRO A 167 -22.29 9.74 -14.57
C PRO A 167 -21.93 11.13 -15.11
N GLY A 168 -21.67 11.27 -16.42
CA GLY A 168 -21.40 12.56 -17.07
C GLY A 168 -19.96 13.10 -16.99
N LEU A 169 -19.09 12.47 -16.19
CA LEU A 169 -17.64 12.77 -16.15
C LEU A 169 -16.80 11.51 -16.31
N ILE A 170 -17.16 10.43 -15.61
CA ILE A 170 -16.48 9.13 -15.64
C ILE A 170 -17.50 8.07 -16.06
N GLU A 171 -17.78 8.02 -17.37
CA GLU A 171 -18.68 7.03 -17.98
C GLU A 171 -17.93 5.74 -18.33
N ARG A 172 -17.44 5.02 -17.32
CA ARG A 172 -16.97 3.65 -17.52
C ARG A 172 -17.98 2.65 -16.99
N HIS A 173 -18.27 1.64 -17.81
CA HIS A 173 -18.93 0.39 -17.42
C HIS A 173 -18.06 -0.37 -16.39
N ARG A 174 -17.98 0.13 -15.15
CA ARG A 174 -17.48 -0.61 -13.97
C ARG A 174 -18.58 -1.50 -13.35
N GLU A 175 -19.81 -1.40 -13.84
CA GLU A 175 -21.04 -1.89 -13.20
C GLU A 175 -21.12 -3.41 -12.98
N ALA A 176 -20.37 -4.25 -13.70
CA ALA A 176 -20.47 -5.70 -13.54
C ALA A 176 -19.45 -6.34 -12.58
N ARG A 177 -18.46 -5.59 -12.07
CA ARG A 177 -17.33 -6.19 -11.31
C ARG A 177 -17.24 -5.78 -9.83
N HIS A 178 -17.96 -4.75 -9.39
CA HIS A 178 -17.99 -4.29 -7.99
C HIS A 178 -19.09 -4.94 -7.14
N VAL A 179 -20.10 -5.59 -7.74
CA VAL A 179 -21.25 -6.17 -7.01
C VAL A 179 -20.88 -7.43 -6.18
N ILE A 180 -19.65 -7.95 -6.31
CA ILE A 180 -19.20 -9.19 -5.65
C ILE A 180 -17.84 -8.99 -4.94
N ALA A 181 -17.43 -7.75 -4.65
CA ALA A 181 -16.23 -7.49 -3.85
C ALA A 181 -16.61 -7.45 -2.36
N VAL A 182 -15.87 -8.16 -1.50
CA VAL A 182 -16.04 -8.12 -0.04
C VAL A 182 -14.92 -7.24 0.52
N GLY A 183 -15.31 -6.13 1.15
CA GLY A 183 -14.39 -5.18 1.80
C GLY A 183 -14.21 -3.90 0.98
N ASP A 184 -14.64 -2.79 1.56
CA ASP A 184 -14.50 -1.46 0.99
C ASP A 184 -13.49 -0.66 1.82
N GLU A 185 -12.65 0.10 1.14
CA GLU A 185 -11.55 0.87 1.73
C GLU A 185 -11.88 2.37 1.76
N HIS A 186 -13.09 2.71 1.32
CA HIS A 186 -13.64 4.06 1.33
C HIS A 186 -14.43 4.29 2.62
N LEU A 187 -13.80 4.95 3.59
CA LEU A 187 -14.47 5.34 4.83
C LEU A 187 -15.12 6.72 4.69
N LEU A 188 -16.43 6.78 4.89
CA LEU A 188 -17.21 8.01 4.84
C LEU A 188 -17.77 8.34 6.23
N TYR A 189 -17.60 9.57 6.67
CA TYR A 189 -18.22 10.10 7.90
C TYR A 189 -19.35 11.04 7.53
N HIS A 190 -20.59 10.59 7.71
CA HIS A 190 -21.78 11.33 7.31
C HIS A 190 -22.37 12.09 8.50
N ILE A 191 -22.37 13.41 8.41
CA ILE A 191 -23.13 14.32 9.26
C ILE A 191 -24.41 14.68 8.51
N VAL A 192 -25.55 14.18 8.99
CA VAL A 192 -26.84 14.42 8.34
C VAL A 192 -27.29 15.86 8.60
N CYS A 193 -27.53 16.63 7.54
CA CYS A 193 -28.01 18.01 7.64
C CYS A 193 -29.12 18.33 6.64
N SER A 194 -30.00 19.24 7.00
CA SER A 194 -31.08 19.75 6.15
C SER A 194 -30.59 20.92 5.29
N ARG A 195 -31.19 21.08 4.10
CA ARG A 195 -31.00 22.28 3.28
C ARG A 195 -31.92 23.40 3.74
N GLU A 196 -31.48 24.64 3.56
CA GLU A 196 -32.33 25.81 3.69
C GLU A 196 -33.34 25.88 2.53
N GLY A 197 -34.64 25.95 2.84
CA GLY A 197 -35.73 26.06 1.86
C GLY A 197 -36.89 25.07 2.07
N ALA A 198 -37.84 25.02 1.11
CA ALA A 198 -39.09 24.24 1.21
C ALA A 198 -38.90 22.71 1.29
N ASP A 199 -37.73 22.20 0.90
CA ASP A 199 -37.33 20.79 0.94
C ASP A 199 -36.38 20.46 2.12
N ALA A 200 -36.49 21.18 3.24
CA ALA A 200 -35.70 21.04 4.48
C ALA A 200 -35.93 19.71 5.24
N THR A 201 -36.21 18.63 4.53
CA THR A 201 -36.29 17.28 5.08
C THR A 201 -35.07 16.47 4.69
N VAL A 202 -34.69 15.52 5.52
CA VAL A 202 -33.63 14.54 5.23
C VAL A 202 -34.21 13.30 4.55
N ALA A 203 -33.37 12.45 3.97
CA ALA A 203 -33.80 11.22 3.35
C ALA A 203 -34.45 10.25 4.37
N PRO A 204 -35.40 9.39 3.93
CA PRO A 204 -36.06 8.44 4.82
C PRO A 204 -35.06 7.55 5.57
N GLY A 205 -35.27 7.38 6.87
CA GLY A 205 -34.40 6.56 7.74
C GLY A 205 -33.20 7.31 8.32
N LEU A 206 -33.04 8.61 8.02
CA LEU A 206 -32.03 9.47 8.63
C LEU A 206 -32.69 10.49 9.57
N SER A 207 -31.96 10.88 10.61
CA SER A 207 -32.34 11.97 11.51
C SER A 207 -31.39 13.15 11.36
N THR A 208 -31.87 14.37 11.50
CA THR A 208 -31.03 15.57 11.48
C THR A 208 -29.95 15.50 12.56
N LEU A 209 -28.74 15.96 12.25
CA LEU A 209 -27.56 15.94 13.13
C LEU A 209 -27.08 14.54 13.56
N GLN A 210 -27.59 13.49 12.91
CA GLN A 210 -27.09 12.14 13.09
C GLN A 210 -25.71 11.99 12.44
N THR A 211 -24.79 11.34 13.15
CA THR A 211 -23.44 11.00 12.65
C THR A 211 -23.40 9.51 12.31
N ILE A 212 -22.91 9.15 11.12
CA ILE A 212 -22.90 7.77 10.63
C ILE A 212 -21.58 7.48 9.92
N TRP A 213 -20.91 6.40 10.30
CA TRP A 213 -19.83 5.81 9.51
C TRP A 213 -20.43 4.97 8.39
N ARG A 214 -19.98 5.19 7.14
CA ARG A 214 -20.47 4.48 5.96
C ARG A 214 -19.31 3.92 5.14
N THR A 215 -19.53 2.73 4.62
CA THR A 215 -18.76 2.09 3.54
C THR A 215 -19.74 1.68 2.44
N SER A 216 -19.29 1.10 1.32
CA SER A 216 -20.18 0.59 0.26
C SER A 216 -21.25 -0.35 0.79
N ASP A 217 -20.90 -1.21 1.75
CA ASP A 217 -21.75 -2.33 2.18
C ASP A 217 -22.33 -2.14 3.59
N THR A 218 -21.76 -1.27 4.42
CA THR A 218 -22.15 -1.14 5.84
C THR A 218 -22.43 0.29 6.27
N LEU A 219 -23.41 0.41 7.15
CA LEU A 219 -23.84 1.63 7.83
C LEU A 219 -23.69 1.40 9.34
N SER A 220 -22.82 2.16 9.99
CA SER A 220 -22.60 2.08 11.43
C SER A 220 -22.93 3.41 12.09
N THR A 221 -23.81 3.36 13.09
CA THR A 221 -24.15 4.50 13.95
C THR A 221 -23.30 4.54 15.22
N ASN A 222 -22.26 3.70 15.32
CA ASN A 222 -21.33 3.72 16.44
C ASN A 222 -20.56 5.05 16.45
N SER A 223 -20.18 5.51 17.65
CA SER A 223 -19.31 6.68 17.80
C SER A 223 -17.91 6.42 17.23
N ASP A 224 -17.42 5.21 17.43
CA ASP A 224 -16.02 4.87 17.19
C ASP A 224 -15.79 4.48 15.73
N THR A 225 -14.58 4.73 15.25
CA THR A 225 -14.16 4.30 13.92
C THR A 225 -14.23 2.77 13.82
N PRO A 226 -14.72 2.20 12.70
CA PRO A 226 -14.76 0.75 12.54
C PRO A 226 -13.37 0.10 12.69
N ASP A 227 -13.30 -1.06 13.35
CA ASP A 227 -12.06 -1.72 13.78
C ASP A 227 -11.03 -1.90 12.65
N GLU A 228 -11.52 -2.23 11.45
CA GLU A 228 -10.75 -2.48 10.24
C GLU A 228 -9.94 -1.24 9.81
N PHE A 229 -10.58 -0.07 9.83
CA PHE A 229 -9.96 1.21 9.49
C PHE A 229 -9.05 1.71 10.61
N ARG A 230 -9.39 1.47 11.89
CA ARG A 230 -8.46 1.76 13.00
C ARG A 230 -7.16 0.98 12.84
N LEU A 231 -7.23 -0.29 12.41
CA LEU A 231 -6.04 -1.10 12.13
C LEU A 231 -5.23 -0.54 10.95
N MET A 232 -5.89 -0.08 9.88
CA MET A 232 -5.22 0.60 8.77
C MET A 232 -4.46 1.84 9.23
N PHE A 233 -5.09 2.73 10.00
CA PHE A 233 -4.45 3.95 10.50
C PHE A 233 -3.30 3.63 11.46
N LYS A 234 -3.45 2.60 12.30
CA LYS A 234 -2.37 2.10 13.14
C LYS A 234 -1.15 1.65 12.33
N HIS A 235 -1.34 0.97 11.19
CA HIS A 235 -0.23 0.58 10.32
C HIS A 235 0.44 1.80 9.64
N MET A 236 -0.34 2.83 9.28
CA MET A 236 0.23 4.10 8.79
C MET A 236 1.09 4.77 9.86
N ALA A 237 0.60 4.83 11.10
CA ALA A 237 1.33 5.39 12.24
C ALA A 237 2.61 4.58 12.52
N GLU A 238 2.52 3.26 12.52
CA GLU A 238 3.67 2.37 12.71
C GLU A 238 4.74 2.55 11.63
N PHE A 239 4.35 2.78 10.38
CA PHE A 239 5.30 3.10 9.31
C PHE A 239 6.04 4.42 9.58
N ASN A 240 5.33 5.46 10.02
CA ASN A 240 5.95 6.74 10.41
C ASN A 240 6.92 6.56 11.59
N ASP A 241 6.51 5.81 12.62
CA ASP A 241 7.33 5.54 13.79
C ASP A 241 8.60 4.75 13.42
N ASP A 242 8.50 3.75 12.54
CA ASP A 242 9.65 3.00 12.07
C ASP A 242 10.57 3.87 11.17
N CYS A 243 10.02 4.74 10.32
CA CYS A 243 10.81 5.70 9.55
C CYS A 243 11.59 6.64 10.49
N GLU A 244 10.95 7.13 11.54
CA GLU A 244 11.58 8.02 12.52
C GLU A 244 12.66 7.31 13.30
N LYS A 245 12.36 6.09 13.77
CA LYS A 245 13.28 5.27 14.56
C LYS A 245 14.57 4.93 13.84
N TYR A 246 14.52 4.71 12.53
CA TYR A 246 15.68 4.35 11.71
C TYR A 246 16.15 5.48 10.79
N ARG A 247 15.76 6.74 11.09
CA ARG A 247 16.06 7.91 10.26
C ARG A 247 17.54 8.02 9.90
N ASP A 248 18.43 7.87 10.88
CA ASP A 248 19.87 8.01 10.69
C ASP A 248 20.44 6.91 9.78
N ASP A 249 20.03 5.66 10.01
CA ASP A 249 20.45 4.52 9.17
C ASP A 249 19.97 4.66 7.72
N ILE A 250 18.76 5.18 7.51
CA ILE A 250 18.19 5.45 6.19
C ILE A 250 19.00 6.57 5.51
N ALA A 251 19.32 7.64 6.23
CA ALA A 251 20.09 8.77 5.70
C ALA A 251 21.54 8.39 5.37
N ASP A 252 22.15 7.49 6.15
CA ASP A 252 23.49 6.96 5.87
C ASP A 252 23.50 6.06 4.64
N ALA A 253 22.49 5.20 4.48
CA ALA A 253 22.34 4.35 3.31
C ALA A 253 22.16 5.17 2.02
N ALA A 254 21.38 6.26 2.07
CA ALA A 254 21.20 7.15 0.93
C ALA A 254 22.51 7.82 0.50
N ARG A 255 23.32 8.30 1.45
CA ARG A 255 24.64 8.91 1.18
C ARG A 255 25.62 7.92 0.53
N ALA A 256 25.58 6.65 0.92
CA ALA A 256 26.45 5.62 0.37
C ALA A 256 26.17 5.31 -1.11
N HIS A 257 24.96 5.59 -1.62
CA HIS A 257 24.57 5.31 -3.01
C HIS A 257 24.83 6.47 -3.98
N HIS A 258 25.52 7.55 -3.55
CA HIS A 258 25.83 8.72 -4.40
C HIS A 258 24.59 9.28 -5.12
N ASP A 259 23.43 9.16 -4.48
CA ASP A 259 22.20 9.73 -5.00
C ASP A 259 22.26 11.24 -4.75
N PRO A 260 22.39 12.09 -5.80
CA PRO A 260 22.51 13.52 -5.61
C PRO A 260 21.24 14.00 -4.91
N SER A 261 21.38 14.44 -3.66
CA SER A 261 20.27 15.05 -2.92
C SER A 261 19.74 16.21 -3.76
N PRO A 262 18.49 16.15 -4.25
CA PRO A 262 17.84 17.38 -4.69
C PRO A 262 17.79 18.29 -3.47
N GLU A 263 17.99 19.59 -3.65
CA GLU A 263 17.88 20.59 -2.57
C GLU A 263 16.48 20.58 -1.91
N THR A 264 15.50 19.92 -2.54
CA THR A 264 14.24 19.46 -1.95
C THR A 264 13.86 18.08 -2.53
N PRO A 265 14.05 16.95 -1.82
CA PRO A 265 13.63 15.65 -2.32
C PRO A 265 12.11 15.66 -2.57
N ASP A 266 11.67 15.23 -3.75
CA ASP A 266 10.26 14.92 -3.99
C ASP A 266 9.79 13.96 -2.90
N ASN A 267 8.65 14.26 -2.26
CA ASN A 267 8.15 13.52 -1.09
C ASN A 267 8.05 12.00 -1.38
N VAL A 268 7.78 11.65 -2.64
CA VAL A 268 7.73 10.26 -3.13
C VAL A 268 9.06 9.54 -2.99
N GLU A 269 10.15 10.19 -3.37
CA GLU A 269 11.48 9.60 -3.37
C GLU A 269 11.96 9.38 -1.93
N HIS A 270 11.68 10.32 -1.04
CA HIS A 270 11.93 10.15 0.39
C HIS A 270 11.13 8.97 0.97
N LEU A 271 9.83 8.90 0.69
CA LEU A 271 8.99 7.78 1.15
C LEU A 271 9.43 6.43 0.57
N PHE A 272 9.84 6.41 -0.70
CA PHE A 272 10.37 5.22 -1.37
C PHE A 272 11.64 4.73 -0.66
N ARG A 273 12.61 5.60 -0.42
CA ARG A 273 13.87 5.25 0.27
C ARG A 273 13.62 4.70 1.67
N CYS A 274 12.71 5.31 2.44
CA CYS A 274 12.32 4.79 3.74
C CYS A 274 11.70 3.40 3.62
N ALA A 275 10.72 3.21 2.73
CA ALA A 275 10.04 1.94 2.54
C ALA A 275 10.99 0.82 2.08
N ASP A 276 11.88 1.11 1.11
CA ASP A 276 12.83 0.14 0.58
C ASP A 276 13.85 -0.30 1.64
N TRP A 277 14.42 0.66 2.38
CA TRP A 277 15.37 0.34 3.45
C TRP A 277 14.70 -0.49 4.55
N LEU A 278 13.50 -0.11 5.00
CA LEU A 278 12.75 -0.87 6.01
C LEU A 278 12.40 -2.27 5.51
N ALA A 279 11.99 -2.40 4.25
CA ALA A 279 11.71 -3.70 3.63
C ALA A 279 12.94 -4.62 3.69
N ILE A 280 14.12 -4.12 3.29
CA ILE A 280 15.37 -4.89 3.34
C ILE A 280 15.77 -5.21 4.79
N HIS A 281 15.61 -4.25 5.71
CA HIS A 281 15.91 -4.42 7.13
C HIS A 281 15.10 -5.58 7.75
N PHE A 282 13.79 -5.55 7.59
CA PHE A 282 12.91 -6.58 8.13
C PHE A 282 13.03 -7.91 7.36
N GLN A 283 13.30 -7.88 6.05
CA GLN A 283 13.61 -9.08 5.28
C GLN A 283 14.79 -9.85 5.88
N ARG A 284 15.88 -9.14 6.21
CA ARG A 284 17.07 -9.77 6.83
C ARG A 284 16.72 -10.42 8.17
N ARG A 285 15.90 -9.77 9.00
CA ARG A 285 15.46 -10.34 10.29
C ARG A 285 14.57 -11.56 10.12
N VAL A 286 13.62 -11.53 9.19
CA VAL A 286 12.77 -12.69 8.86
C VAL A 286 13.62 -13.85 8.37
N LEU A 287 14.55 -13.61 7.45
CA LEU A 287 15.43 -14.66 6.93
C LEU A 287 16.39 -15.19 7.99
N LEU A 288 16.88 -14.34 8.90
CA LEU A 288 17.72 -14.75 10.02
C LEU A 288 16.93 -15.60 11.01
N ALA A 289 15.71 -15.17 11.39
CA ALA A 289 14.83 -15.94 12.26
C ALA A 289 14.49 -17.30 11.64
N LEU A 290 14.16 -17.32 10.34
CA LEU A 290 13.91 -18.56 9.61
C LEU A 290 15.15 -19.47 9.61
N ARG A 291 16.33 -18.94 9.31
CA ARG A 291 17.59 -19.72 9.38
C ARG A 291 17.86 -20.25 10.79
N ALA A 292 17.66 -19.42 11.82
CA ALA A 292 17.84 -19.82 13.21
C ALA A 292 16.88 -20.96 13.60
N THR A 293 15.59 -20.85 13.28
CA THR A 293 14.61 -21.90 13.60
C THR A 293 14.94 -23.22 12.93
N TYR A 294 15.29 -23.21 11.63
CA TYR A 294 15.60 -24.45 10.91
C TYR A 294 16.96 -25.05 11.31
N THR A 295 17.95 -24.22 11.63
CA THR A 295 19.23 -24.71 12.19
C THR A 295 19.04 -25.33 13.58
N LEU A 296 18.24 -24.71 14.45
CA LEU A 296 17.88 -25.29 15.74
C LEU A 296 17.10 -26.60 15.57
N ALA A 297 16.18 -26.68 14.61
CA ALA A 297 15.45 -27.92 14.30
C ALA A 297 16.39 -29.05 13.83
N ALA A 298 17.36 -28.75 12.97
CA ALA A 298 18.38 -29.73 12.57
C ALA A 298 19.23 -30.18 13.77
N LEU A 299 19.74 -29.25 14.58
CA LEU A 299 20.54 -29.57 15.77
C LEU A 299 19.73 -30.40 16.77
N MET A 300 18.45 -30.09 16.95
CA MET A 300 17.54 -30.82 17.82
C MET A 300 17.31 -32.25 17.32
N GLY A 301 17.07 -32.43 16.01
CA GLY A 301 16.95 -33.76 15.40
C GLY A 301 18.24 -34.56 15.50
N ILE A 302 19.40 -33.93 15.28
CA ILE A 302 20.71 -34.56 15.41
C ILE A 302 20.95 -34.96 16.87
N ALA A 303 20.73 -34.07 17.84
CA ALA A 303 20.87 -34.37 19.26
C ALA A 303 19.98 -35.56 19.68
N PHE A 304 18.75 -35.62 19.17
CA PHE A 304 17.86 -36.76 19.40
C PHE A 304 18.38 -38.06 18.77
N ALA A 305 18.90 -38.01 17.53
CA ALA A 305 19.49 -39.17 16.88
C ALA A 305 20.70 -39.72 17.66
N PHE A 306 21.56 -38.84 18.16
CA PHE A 306 22.68 -39.21 19.05
C PHE A 306 22.19 -39.79 20.37
N TYR A 307 21.18 -39.19 21.01
CA TYR A 307 20.60 -39.71 22.24
C TYR A 307 20.01 -41.13 22.08
N ALA A 308 19.31 -41.37 20.97
CA ALA A 308 18.68 -42.66 20.69
C ALA A 308 19.68 -43.79 20.41
N HIS A 309 20.86 -43.47 19.86
CA HIS A 309 21.82 -44.48 19.39
C HIS A 309 23.09 -44.57 20.26
N LEU A 310 23.45 -43.52 21.02
CA LEU A 310 24.56 -43.52 21.96
C LEU A 310 24.03 -43.59 23.39
N ALA A 311 23.97 -44.80 23.93
CA ALA A 311 23.40 -45.14 25.24
C ALA A 311 24.11 -44.52 26.48
N ALA A 312 25.12 -43.67 26.31
CA ALA A 312 26.03 -43.23 27.39
C ALA A 312 25.97 -41.73 27.74
N GLN A 313 25.11 -40.92 27.09
CA GLN A 313 25.08 -39.47 27.30
C GLN A 313 23.68 -38.93 27.62
N ASN A 314 23.22 -39.14 28.86
CA ASN A 314 21.97 -38.56 29.37
C ASN A 314 21.93 -37.04 29.29
N ASN A 315 23.08 -36.36 29.15
CA ASN A 315 23.15 -34.90 29.01
C ASN A 315 22.54 -34.37 27.70
N LEU A 316 22.40 -35.22 26.66
CA LEU A 316 21.84 -34.82 25.36
C LEU A 316 20.36 -34.41 25.45
N ILE A 317 19.62 -34.92 26.43
CA ILE A 317 18.22 -34.51 26.64
C ILE A 317 18.13 -33.06 27.14
N TYR A 318 19.07 -32.62 27.99
CA TYR A 318 19.13 -31.22 28.44
C TYR A 318 19.53 -30.29 27.29
N LEU A 319 20.44 -30.73 26.41
CA LEU A 319 20.78 -29.99 25.19
C LEU A 319 19.56 -29.86 24.26
N PHE A 320 18.81 -30.94 24.06
CA PHE A 320 17.56 -30.92 23.29
C PHE A 320 16.55 -29.91 23.88
N LEU A 321 16.33 -29.95 25.19
CA LEU A 321 15.42 -29.01 25.87
C LEU A 321 15.89 -27.55 25.76
N LEU A 322 17.20 -27.30 25.86
CA LEU A 322 17.77 -25.97 25.67
C LEU A 322 17.55 -25.46 24.24
N LEU A 323 17.83 -26.28 23.22
CA LEU A 323 17.61 -25.93 21.82
C LEU A 323 16.13 -25.65 21.54
N PHE A 324 15.23 -26.45 22.13
CA PHE A 324 13.79 -26.24 22.03
C PHE A 324 13.36 -24.91 22.67
N ALA A 325 13.86 -24.59 23.86
CA ALA A 325 13.58 -23.33 24.55
C ALA A 325 14.06 -22.11 23.73
N ILE A 326 15.27 -22.18 23.16
CA ILE A 326 15.80 -21.13 22.27
C ILE A 326 14.93 -20.98 21.01
N GLY A 327 14.53 -22.10 20.38
CA GLY A 327 13.65 -22.08 19.22
C GLY A 327 12.30 -21.45 19.52
N GLY A 328 11.70 -21.81 20.67
CA GLY A 328 10.48 -21.19 21.17
C GLY A 328 10.63 -19.69 21.41
N PHE A 329 11.74 -19.26 22.02
CA PHE A 329 12.03 -17.85 22.24
C PHE A 329 12.14 -17.07 20.93
N VAL A 330 12.89 -17.58 19.94
CA VAL A 330 13.01 -16.97 18.60
C VAL A 330 11.63 -16.84 17.94
N ALA A 331 10.80 -17.89 18.02
CA ALA A 331 9.45 -17.87 17.45
C ALA A 331 8.51 -16.87 18.14
N ILE A 332 8.63 -16.71 19.47
CA ILE A 332 7.86 -15.72 20.24
C ILE A 332 8.29 -14.30 19.86
N VAL A 333 9.59 -14.04 19.78
CA VAL A 333 10.12 -12.72 19.40
C VAL A 333 9.71 -12.35 17.98
N ALA A 334 9.84 -13.27 17.03
CA ALA A 334 9.46 -13.05 15.63
C ALA A 334 7.95 -12.75 15.48
N ARG A 335 7.09 -13.46 16.23
CA ARG A 335 5.64 -13.22 16.25
C ARG A 335 5.28 -11.89 16.91
N ARG A 336 5.83 -11.59 18.08
CA ARG A 336 5.50 -10.34 18.81
C ARG A 336 5.95 -9.07 18.09
N ARG A 337 6.94 -9.17 17.22
CA ARG A 337 7.49 -8.02 16.47
C ARG A 337 6.94 -7.89 15.05
N ASP A 338 6.08 -8.81 14.62
CA ASP A 338 5.45 -8.83 13.30
C ASP A 338 6.43 -8.59 12.12
N TRP A 339 7.67 -9.07 12.23
CA TRP A 339 8.71 -8.80 11.23
C TRP A 339 8.31 -9.27 9.82
N HIS A 340 7.52 -10.34 9.74
CA HIS A 340 7.03 -10.85 8.46
C HIS A 340 6.03 -9.91 7.79
N ARG A 341 5.02 -9.41 8.55
CA ARG A 341 4.07 -8.41 8.06
C ARG A 341 4.81 -7.16 7.59
N LYS A 342 5.67 -6.60 8.44
CA LYS A 342 6.45 -5.40 8.11
C LYS A 342 7.28 -5.57 6.84
N TYR A 343 7.96 -6.71 6.71
CA TYR A 343 8.71 -7.02 5.49
C TYR A 343 7.83 -7.00 4.23
N LEU A 344 6.69 -7.70 4.25
CA LEU A 344 5.81 -7.80 3.09
C LEU A 344 5.18 -6.45 2.75
N ASP A 345 4.66 -5.75 3.75
CA ASP A 345 3.93 -4.51 3.54
C ASP A 345 4.87 -3.38 3.08
N TYR A 346 6.06 -3.24 3.70
CA TYR A 346 7.03 -2.23 3.29
C TYR A 346 7.62 -2.52 1.91
N ARG A 347 7.78 -3.80 1.55
CA ARG A 347 8.18 -4.17 0.18
C ARG A 347 7.10 -3.79 -0.83
N ALA A 348 5.84 -4.08 -0.53
CA ALA A 348 4.72 -3.72 -1.40
C ALA A 348 4.61 -2.19 -1.56
N LEU A 349 4.77 -1.43 -0.48
CA LEU A 349 4.82 0.03 -0.52
C LEU A 349 6.00 0.55 -1.33
N ALA A 350 7.20 0.00 -1.12
CA ALA A 350 8.41 0.41 -1.84
C ALA A 350 8.26 0.20 -3.36
N GLU A 351 7.79 -0.98 -3.80
CA GLU A 351 7.57 -1.24 -5.23
C GLU A 351 6.49 -0.33 -5.83
N GLY A 352 5.43 -0.05 -5.07
CA GLY A 352 4.38 0.90 -5.44
C GLY A 352 4.92 2.32 -5.66
N LEU A 353 5.63 2.86 -4.67
CA LEU A 353 6.22 4.19 -4.71
C LEU A 353 7.30 4.30 -5.80
N ARG A 354 8.07 3.24 -6.03
CA ARG A 354 9.10 3.20 -7.07
C ARG A 354 8.51 3.39 -8.47
N ILE A 355 7.42 2.67 -8.77
CA ILE A 355 6.74 2.78 -10.07
C ILE A 355 6.08 4.14 -10.22
N GLN A 356 5.45 4.66 -9.16
CA GLN A 356 4.90 6.03 -9.15
C GLN A 356 5.98 7.10 -9.39
N SER A 357 7.17 6.96 -8.77
CA SER A 357 8.31 7.86 -8.99
C SER A 357 8.72 7.88 -10.47
N TYR A 358 8.86 6.69 -11.10
CA TYR A 358 9.20 6.60 -12.53
C TYR A 358 8.11 7.18 -13.45
N TRP A 359 6.83 6.94 -13.15
CA TRP A 359 5.73 7.52 -13.93
C TRP A 359 5.70 9.04 -13.84
N ARG A 360 5.89 9.60 -12.64
CA ARG A 360 5.95 11.05 -12.43
C ARG A 360 7.13 11.66 -13.20
N ARG A 361 8.33 11.07 -13.11
CA ARG A 361 9.53 11.51 -13.85
C ARG A 361 9.35 11.41 -15.36
N ALA A 362 8.69 10.36 -15.86
CA ALA A 362 8.39 10.18 -17.28
C ALA A 362 7.29 11.13 -17.81
N GLY A 363 6.65 11.91 -16.93
CA GLY A 363 5.52 12.78 -17.29
C GLY A 363 4.26 12.00 -17.67
N ILE A 364 4.14 10.76 -17.17
CA ILE A 364 2.93 9.97 -17.32
C ILE A 364 1.95 10.52 -16.29
N SER A 365 1.13 11.49 -16.71
CA SER A 365 -0.01 11.90 -15.89
C SER A 365 -0.97 10.73 -15.84
N THR A 366 -0.97 9.99 -14.74
CA THR A 366 -2.14 9.23 -14.32
C THR A 366 -3.26 10.23 -14.16
N SER A 367 -4.06 10.44 -15.21
CA SER A 367 -5.32 11.15 -15.03
C SER A 367 -6.08 10.41 -13.93
N SER A 368 -6.82 11.18 -13.12
CA SER A 368 -7.71 10.71 -12.05
C SER A 368 -8.63 9.54 -12.43
N ASP A 369 -8.71 9.19 -13.73
CA ASP A 369 -9.41 8.03 -14.29
C ASP A 369 -8.65 6.69 -14.17
N HIS A 370 -7.33 6.69 -13.89
CA HIS A 370 -6.45 5.53 -14.03
C HIS A 370 -5.45 5.31 -12.91
N GLU A 371 -5.20 6.30 -12.06
CA GLU A 371 -4.49 6.10 -10.78
C GLU A 371 -5.13 4.98 -9.93
N PHE A 372 -6.41 4.69 -10.23
CA PHE A 372 -7.32 3.75 -9.56
C PHE A 372 -7.53 2.42 -10.31
N ALA A 373 -6.78 2.12 -11.39
CA ALA A 373 -6.88 0.81 -12.05
C ALA A 373 -6.30 -0.33 -11.16
N HIS A 374 -5.41 0.00 -10.23
CA HIS A 374 -4.77 -0.93 -9.29
C HIS A 374 -5.59 -1.21 -8.03
N ASP A 375 -6.54 -0.34 -7.70
CA ASP A 375 -7.47 -0.54 -6.59
C ASP A 375 -8.29 -1.84 -6.80
N ASN A 376 -8.59 -2.19 -8.05
CA ASN A 376 -9.54 -3.25 -8.39
C ASN A 376 -9.03 -4.69 -8.14
N PHE A 377 -7.72 -4.89 -7.93
CA PHE A 377 -7.14 -6.22 -7.68
C PHE A 377 -6.79 -6.43 -6.20
N LEU A 378 -6.22 -5.41 -5.54
CA LEU A 378 -5.90 -5.46 -4.10
C LEU A 378 -7.14 -5.38 -3.20
N GLN A 379 -8.23 -4.74 -3.66
CA GLN A 379 -9.52 -4.69 -2.96
C GLN A 379 -10.12 -6.06 -2.67
N ARG A 380 -9.76 -7.10 -3.43
CA ARG A 380 -10.57 -8.31 -3.49
C ARG A 380 -10.58 -9.13 -2.20
N GLN A 381 -9.61 -8.98 -1.29
CA GLN A 381 -9.46 -9.94 -0.18
C GLN A 381 -8.88 -9.41 1.14
N ASN A 382 -8.28 -8.21 1.25
CA ASN A 382 -7.72 -7.77 2.54
C ASN A 382 -7.63 -6.24 2.74
N ILE A 383 -8.56 -5.70 3.52
CA ILE A 383 -8.63 -4.28 3.94
C ILE A 383 -7.34 -3.82 4.63
N GLU A 384 -6.58 -4.74 5.26
CA GLU A 384 -5.30 -4.41 5.88
C GLU A 384 -4.24 -3.92 4.88
N LEU A 385 -4.36 -4.18 3.58
CA LEU A 385 -3.44 -3.60 2.59
C LEU A 385 -3.83 -2.16 2.22
N GLY A 386 -4.97 -1.67 2.71
CA GLY A 386 -5.45 -0.35 2.34
C GLY A 386 -4.60 0.80 2.86
N TRP A 387 -3.84 0.57 3.93
CA TRP A 387 -2.92 1.58 4.44
C TRP A 387 -1.81 1.90 3.42
N ILE A 388 -1.32 0.90 2.67
CA ILE A 388 -0.28 1.08 1.64
C ILE A 388 -0.80 2.02 0.55
N ARG A 389 -2.04 1.80 0.12
CA ARG A 389 -2.68 2.62 -0.91
C ARG A 389 -2.99 4.02 -0.40
N ASN A 390 -3.38 4.19 0.87
CA ASN A 390 -3.50 5.52 1.50
C ASN A 390 -2.19 6.31 1.43
N VAL A 391 -1.06 5.67 1.71
CA VAL A 391 0.27 6.31 1.56
C VAL A 391 0.55 6.66 0.09
N MET A 392 0.27 5.74 -0.84
CA MET A 392 0.44 5.99 -2.28
C MET A 392 -0.48 7.11 -2.81
N ARG A 393 -1.70 7.27 -2.28
CA ARG A 393 -2.62 8.37 -2.63
C ARG A 393 -2.11 9.72 -2.13
N THR A 394 -1.41 9.74 -1.00
CA THR A 394 -0.81 10.98 -0.47
C THR A 394 0.18 11.58 -1.45
N VAL A 395 0.95 10.74 -2.15
CA VAL A 395 1.89 11.16 -3.18
C VAL A 395 1.19 11.88 -4.35
N GLY A 396 -0.01 11.43 -4.71
CA GLY A 396 -0.81 12.01 -5.80
C GLY A 396 -1.34 13.43 -5.51
N LEU A 397 -1.32 13.89 -4.25
CA LEU A 397 -1.83 15.22 -3.89
C LEU A 397 -1.14 16.35 -4.64
N HIS A 398 0.13 16.20 -5.01
CA HIS A 398 0.85 17.26 -5.71
C HIS A 398 0.94 16.93 -7.19
N PRO A 399 0.69 17.89 -8.10
CA PRO A 399 0.97 17.66 -9.51
C PRO A 399 2.47 17.41 -9.69
N PRO A 400 2.88 16.43 -10.50
CA PRO A 400 4.29 16.25 -10.80
C PRO A 400 4.85 17.53 -11.43
N ALA A 401 6.10 17.85 -11.11
CA ALA A 401 6.82 18.90 -11.81
C ALA A 401 6.82 18.61 -13.32
N LYS A 402 6.85 19.66 -14.16
CA LYS A 402 6.94 19.46 -15.61
C LYS A 402 8.16 18.58 -15.91
N PRO A 403 7.99 17.47 -16.65
CA PRO A 403 9.09 16.56 -16.94
C PRO A 403 10.19 17.31 -17.71
N LEU A 404 11.45 17.09 -17.35
CA LEU A 404 12.57 17.60 -18.12
C LEU A 404 12.58 16.96 -19.52
N PRO A 405 13.13 17.64 -20.55
CA PRO A 405 13.17 17.14 -21.92
C PRO A 405 13.75 15.73 -22.04
N ASP A 406 14.80 15.42 -21.28
CA ASP A 406 15.52 14.14 -21.34
C ASP A 406 15.06 13.12 -20.28
N ALA A 407 14.12 13.50 -19.41
CA ALA A 407 13.69 12.66 -18.28
C ALA A 407 13.12 11.30 -18.72
N LEU A 408 12.48 11.23 -19.89
CA LEU A 408 11.94 9.98 -20.42
C LEU A 408 13.05 8.98 -20.78
N ALA A 409 14.12 9.46 -21.43
CA ALA A 409 15.25 8.62 -21.80
C ALA A 409 16.02 8.14 -20.57
N GLU A 410 16.21 9.02 -19.58
CA GLU A 410 16.81 8.67 -18.29
C GLU A 410 15.99 7.60 -17.55
N VAL A 411 14.66 7.78 -17.47
CA VAL A 411 13.77 6.78 -16.84
C VAL A 411 13.85 5.45 -17.58
N ILE A 412 13.88 5.43 -18.92
CA ILE A 412 14.02 4.18 -19.68
C ILE A 412 15.37 3.51 -19.35
N ALA A 413 16.46 4.26 -19.31
CA ALA A 413 17.79 3.73 -19.03
C ALA A 413 17.97 3.24 -17.57
N GLU A 414 17.36 3.93 -16.61
CA GLU A 414 17.46 3.60 -15.19
C GLU A 414 16.46 2.49 -14.79
N TRP A 415 15.19 2.64 -15.17
CA TRP A 415 14.14 1.71 -14.78
C TRP A 415 14.21 0.41 -15.59
N VAL A 416 14.11 0.50 -16.92
CA VAL A 416 14.11 -0.69 -17.79
C VAL A 416 15.54 -1.20 -17.97
N GLY A 417 16.43 -0.32 -18.40
CA GLY A 417 17.85 -0.60 -18.64
C GLY A 417 18.12 -1.44 -19.88
N GLU A 418 19.31 -2.03 -19.91
CA GLU A 418 19.79 -2.90 -20.97
C GLU A 418 20.15 -4.28 -20.43
N SER A 419 19.80 -5.32 -21.21
CA SER A 419 20.14 -6.72 -20.90
C SER A 419 21.64 -6.87 -20.68
N GLY A 420 22.02 -7.55 -19.60
CA GLY A 420 23.42 -7.78 -19.23
C GLY A 420 24.20 -6.57 -18.72
N LYS A 421 23.62 -5.36 -18.67
CA LYS A 421 24.36 -4.13 -18.32
C LYS A 421 23.75 -3.33 -17.18
N SER A 422 22.47 -2.98 -17.25
CA SER A 422 21.89 -1.95 -16.37
C SER A 422 20.38 -2.14 -16.13
N GLY A 423 19.86 -1.35 -15.19
CA GLY A 423 18.43 -1.28 -14.84
C GLY A 423 17.83 -2.56 -14.26
N GLN A 424 16.51 -2.60 -14.20
CA GLN A 424 15.80 -3.73 -13.61
C GLN A 424 15.87 -5.00 -14.45
N LEU A 425 16.02 -4.88 -15.76
CA LEU A 425 16.20 -6.03 -16.63
C LEU A 425 17.44 -6.83 -16.21
N HIS A 426 18.60 -6.18 -16.08
CA HIS A 426 19.82 -6.83 -15.63
C HIS A 426 19.70 -7.39 -14.20
N TYR A 427 19.03 -6.65 -13.30
CA TYR A 427 18.78 -7.13 -11.94
C TYR A 427 18.01 -8.46 -11.94
N PHE A 428 16.92 -8.56 -12.71
CA PHE A 428 16.10 -9.77 -12.77
C PHE A 428 16.78 -10.93 -13.49
N GLU A 429 17.59 -10.67 -14.53
CA GLU A 429 18.44 -11.67 -15.17
C GLU A 429 19.41 -12.30 -14.16
N ARG A 430 20.18 -11.46 -13.46
CA ARG A 430 21.16 -11.90 -12.47
C ARG A 430 20.49 -12.68 -11.33
N LYS A 431 19.38 -12.17 -10.80
CA LYS A 431 18.68 -12.82 -9.69
C LYS A 431 18.04 -14.14 -10.09
N THR A 432 17.55 -14.26 -11.32
CA THR A 432 17.00 -15.53 -11.83
C THR A 432 18.10 -16.61 -11.89
N VAL A 433 19.28 -16.28 -12.40
CA VAL A 433 20.42 -17.21 -12.48
C VAL A 433 20.91 -17.61 -11.09
N GLU A 434 21.16 -16.62 -10.22
CA GLU A 434 21.61 -16.83 -8.84
C GLU A 434 20.65 -17.76 -8.07
N ARG A 435 19.34 -17.48 -8.15
CA ARG A 435 18.32 -18.26 -7.43
C ARG A 435 18.12 -19.66 -8.00
N THR A 436 18.18 -19.81 -9.33
CA THR A 436 18.09 -21.14 -9.96
C THR A 436 19.29 -22.01 -9.56
N GLY A 437 20.51 -21.45 -9.52
CA GLY A 437 21.70 -22.18 -9.06
C GLY A 437 21.60 -22.64 -7.60
N LEU A 438 21.14 -21.77 -6.70
CA LEU A 438 20.91 -22.14 -5.29
C LEU A 438 19.82 -23.21 -5.12
N HIS A 439 18.81 -23.21 -5.98
CA HIS A 439 17.78 -24.26 -5.98
C HIS A 439 18.36 -25.61 -6.40
N HIS A 440 19.17 -25.68 -7.45
CA HIS A 440 19.84 -26.92 -7.85
C HIS A 440 20.80 -27.46 -6.78
N ILE A 441 21.49 -26.59 -6.05
CA ILE A 441 22.29 -27.02 -4.88
C ILE A 441 21.38 -27.68 -3.82
N THR A 442 20.16 -27.18 -3.65
CA THR A 442 19.20 -27.76 -2.70
C THR A 442 18.71 -29.13 -3.16
N GLU A 443 18.36 -29.27 -4.44
CA GLU A 443 17.93 -30.53 -5.06
C GLU A 443 19.04 -31.59 -5.03
N THR A 444 20.29 -31.20 -5.29
CA THR A 444 21.44 -32.10 -5.23
C THR A 444 21.72 -32.58 -3.80
N ILE A 445 21.62 -31.72 -2.78
CA ILE A 445 21.71 -32.14 -1.37
C ILE A 445 20.62 -33.17 -1.03
N GLY A 446 19.38 -32.93 -1.47
CA GLY A 446 18.27 -33.88 -1.28
C GLY A 446 18.54 -35.23 -1.95
N SER A 447 18.99 -35.21 -3.21
CA SER A 447 19.33 -36.42 -3.98
C SER A 447 20.49 -37.21 -3.36
N ILE A 448 21.57 -36.53 -2.95
CA ILE A 448 22.73 -37.16 -2.30
C ILE A 448 22.30 -37.81 -0.99
N SER A 449 21.47 -37.16 -0.18
CA SER A 449 20.96 -37.74 1.07
C SER A 449 20.10 -38.97 0.82
N LEU A 450 19.23 -38.94 -0.19
CA LEU A 450 18.37 -40.06 -0.55
C LEU A 450 19.20 -41.27 -1.00
N TRP A 451 20.08 -41.08 -1.99
CA TRP A 451 20.93 -42.15 -2.51
C TRP A 451 21.96 -42.66 -1.49
N GLY A 452 22.47 -41.77 -0.64
CA GLY A 452 23.32 -42.12 0.49
C GLY A 452 22.59 -43.01 1.49
N GLY A 453 21.36 -42.65 1.87
CA GLY A 453 20.54 -43.45 2.79
C GLY A 453 20.18 -44.84 2.22
N ILE A 454 19.83 -44.91 0.92
CA ILE A 454 19.58 -46.18 0.23
C ILE A 454 20.84 -47.04 0.20
N SER A 455 21.98 -46.45 -0.14
CA SER A 455 23.26 -47.15 -0.22
C SER A 455 23.70 -47.71 1.13
N ILE A 456 23.55 -46.94 2.21
CA ILE A 456 23.80 -47.41 3.58
C ILE A 456 22.85 -48.55 3.96
N SER A 457 21.57 -48.44 3.60
CA SER A 457 20.57 -49.48 3.88
C SER A 457 20.87 -50.81 3.17
N VAL A 458 21.22 -50.75 1.88
CA VAL A 458 21.63 -51.94 1.09
C VAL A 458 22.90 -52.55 1.66
N PHE A 459 23.89 -51.73 2.01
CA PHE A 459 25.13 -52.20 2.62
C PHE A 459 24.89 -52.91 3.96
N LEU A 460 24.05 -52.34 4.83
CA LEU A 460 23.66 -52.96 6.08
C LEU A 460 22.93 -54.28 5.86
N ALA A 461 22.05 -54.37 4.86
CA ALA A 461 21.32 -55.60 4.54
C ALA A 461 22.25 -56.73 4.04
N VAL A 462 23.20 -56.41 3.16
CA VAL A 462 24.16 -57.39 2.60
C VAL A 462 25.14 -57.90 3.64
N PHE A 463 25.62 -57.03 4.54
CA PHE A 463 26.64 -57.36 5.52
C PHE A 463 26.11 -57.52 6.96
N ALA A 464 24.79 -57.70 7.12
CA ALA A 464 24.11 -57.74 8.41
C ALA A 464 24.73 -58.71 9.43
N LEU A 465 25.21 -59.87 8.96
CA LEU A 465 25.80 -60.92 9.81
C LEU A 465 27.31 -60.78 9.99
N ARG A 466 27.98 -59.90 9.23
CA ARG A 466 29.45 -59.75 9.22
C ARG A 466 29.93 -58.47 9.90
N LEU A 467 29.06 -57.48 10.08
CA LEU A 467 29.43 -56.19 10.68
C LEU A 467 29.35 -56.24 12.21
N PRO A 468 30.35 -55.67 12.91
CA PRO A 468 30.24 -55.37 14.34
C PRO A 468 29.03 -54.46 14.63
N GLU A 469 28.39 -54.63 15.79
CA GLU A 469 27.26 -53.80 16.21
C GLU A 469 27.61 -52.30 16.23
N SER A 470 28.83 -51.93 16.65
CA SER A 470 29.31 -50.55 16.63
C SER A 470 29.27 -49.91 15.24
N THR A 471 29.67 -50.65 14.20
CA THR A 471 29.63 -50.19 12.81
C THR A 471 28.21 -50.03 12.32
N LYS A 472 27.29 -50.93 12.71
CA LYS A 472 25.87 -50.82 12.37
C LYS A 472 25.27 -49.55 12.99
N THR A 473 25.52 -49.31 14.28
CA THR A 473 25.05 -48.10 14.97
C THR A 473 25.55 -46.82 14.30
N ILE A 474 26.83 -46.75 13.92
CA ILE A 474 27.40 -45.58 13.23
C ILE A 474 26.74 -45.36 11.86
N LEU A 475 26.56 -46.41 11.07
CA LEU A 475 25.93 -46.30 9.75
C LEU A 475 24.47 -45.84 9.85
N VAL A 476 23.71 -46.38 10.81
CA VAL A 476 22.32 -45.94 11.08
C VAL A 476 22.29 -44.48 11.54
N LEU A 477 23.24 -44.05 12.38
CA LEU A 477 23.35 -42.66 12.81
C LEU A 477 23.65 -41.71 11.64
N ILE A 478 24.60 -42.07 10.76
CA ILE A 478 24.91 -41.28 9.55
C ILE A 478 23.67 -41.17 8.66
N MET A 479 22.96 -42.28 8.43
CA MET A 479 21.72 -42.30 7.67
C MET A 479 20.65 -41.39 8.29
N ALA A 480 20.50 -41.40 9.61
CA ALA A 480 19.57 -40.53 10.33
C ALA A 480 19.95 -39.04 10.17
N VAL A 481 21.23 -38.69 10.35
CA VAL A 481 21.71 -37.31 10.20
C VAL A 481 21.52 -36.79 8.77
N LEU A 482 21.85 -37.60 7.76
CA LEU A 482 21.60 -37.25 6.35
C LEU A 482 20.11 -36.98 6.11
N SER A 483 19.23 -37.88 6.58
CA SER A 483 17.78 -37.74 6.43
C SER A 483 17.23 -36.48 7.09
N ILE A 484 17.71 -36.15 8.30
CA ILE A 484 17.34 -34.91 9.01
C ILE A 484 17.81 -33.68 8.22
N MET A 485 19.05 -33.68 7.74
CA MET A 485 19.60 -32.55 6.98
C MET A 485 18.83 -32.32 5.68
N ALA A 486 18.47 -33.38 4.95
CA ALA A 486 17.64 -33.27 3.75
C ALA A 486 16.23 -32.76 4.06
N ALA A 487 15.57 -33.33 5.07
CA ALA A 487 14.22 -32.93 5.48
C ALA A 487 14.17 -31.46 5.92
N VAL A 488 15.13 -31.01 6.74
CA VAL A 488 15.22 -29.62 7.20
C VAL A 488 15.53 -28.69 6.03
N ARG A 489 16.44 -29.07 5.12
CA ARG A 489 16.80 -28.23 3.97
C ARG A 489 15.64 -28.05 3.00
N GLU A 490 14.90 -29.12 2.72
CA GLU A 490 13.70 -29.09 1.87
C GLU A 490 12.60 -28.26 2.54
N ALA A 491 12.35 -28.49 3.83
CA ALA A 491 11.36 -27.71 4.59
C ALA A 491 11.74 -26.22 4.68
N TYR A 492 13.03 -25.88 4.78
CA TYR A 492 13.51 -24.50 4.71
C TYR A 492 13.28 -23.88 3.34
N ALA A 493 13.58 -24.60 2.25
CA ALA A 493 13.37 -24.13 0.89
C ALA A 493 11.88 -23.93 0.57
N TYR A 494 11.04 -24.86 1.02
CA TYR A 494 9.59 -24.75 0.96
C TYR A 494 9.09 -23.51 1.71
N ARG A 495 9.53 -23.33 2.96
CA ARG A 495 9.10 -22.19 3.79
C ARG A 495 9.58 -20.84 3.27
N LYS A 496 10.74 -20.80 2.62
CA LYS A 496 11.27 -19.61 1.95
C LYS A 496 10.58 -19.31 0.61
N ALA A 497 9.75 -20.23 0.09
CA ALA A 497 9.08 -20.12 -1.20
C ALA A 497 10.06 -19.95 -2.37
N ASP A 498 11.18 -20.70 -2.37
CA ASP A 498 12.24 -20.54 -3.37
C ASP A 498 11.75 -20.79 -4.81
N LYS A 499 10.82 -21.75 -5.00
CA LYS A 499 10.25 -22.07 -6.32
C LYS A 499 9.39 -20.92 -6.85
N GLU A 500 8.56 -20.34 -5.99
CA GLU A 500 7.70 -19.21 -6.32
C GLU A 500 8.52 -17.94 -6.59
N LEU A 501 9.57 -17.68 -5.79
CA LEU A 501 10.49 -16.57 -6.04
C LEU A 501 11.16 -16.68 -7.41
N ILE A 502 11.62 -17.88 -7.79
CA ILE A 502 12.20 -18.11 -9.13
C ILE A 502 11.17 -17.85 -10.22
N ARG A 503 9.92 -18.32 -10.05
CA ARG A 503 8.84 -18.07 -11.00
C ARG A 503 8.56 -16.58 -11.17
N GLN A 504 8.48 -15.83 -10.07
CA GLN A 504 8.29 -14.38 -10.08
C GLN A 504 9.44 -13.68 -10.81
N TYR A 505 10.71 -13.99 -10.48
CA TYR A 505 11.85 -13.36 -11.15
C TYR A 505 11.88 -13.64 -12.65
N ARG A 506 11.54 -14.87 -13.08
CA ARG A 506 11.42 -15.22 -14.50
C ARG A 506 10.29 -14.46 -15.18
N PHE A 507 9.16 -14.26 -14.51
CA PHE A 507 8.03 -13.50 -15.04
C PHE A 507 8.41 -12.03 -15.23
N MET A 508 8.97 -11.40 -14.19
CA MET A 508 9.46 -10.02 -14.25
C MET A 508 10.53 -9.85 -15.34
N GLN A 509 11.49 -10.76 -15.43
CA GLN A 509 12.49 -10.75 -16.51
C GLN A 509 11.84 -10.74 -17.90
N ARG A 510 10.82 -11.57 -18.12
CA ARG A 510 10.11 -11.63 -19.41
C ARG A 510 9.39 -10.32 -19.72
N ILE A 511 8.62 -9.76 -18.78
CA ILE A 511 7.89 -8.50 -19.02
C ILE A 511 8.87 -7.37 -19.33
N PHE A 512 9.94 -7.23 -18.55
CA PHE A 512 10.95 -6.19 -18.78
C PHE A 512 11.67 -6.39 -20.12
N SER A 513 11.96 -7.63 -20.52
CA SER A 513 12.57 -7.92 -21.83
C SER A 513 11.63 -7.55 -22.99
N SER A 514 10.33 -7.85 -22.86
CA SER A 514 9.31 -7.50 -23.86
C SER A 514 9.11 -5.99 -23.94
N ALA A 515 9.07 -5.30 -22.80
CA ALA A 515 8.96 -3.85 -22.74
C ALA A 515 10.19 -3.18 -23.38
N ARG A 516 11.41 -3.68 -23.11
CA ARG A 516 12.62 -3.18 -23.76
C ARG A 516 12.56 -3.34 -25.28
N ALA A 517 12.20 -4.54 -25.74
CA ALA A 517 12.06 -4.80 -27.17
C ALA A 517 10.98 -3.95 -27.86
N ALA A 518 9.92 -3.56 -27.14
CA ALA A 518 8.91 -2.64 -27.63
C ALA A 518 9.44 -1.19 -27.68
N LEU A 519 10.14 -0.74 -26.63
CA LEU A 519 10.76 0.59 -26.57
C LEU A 519 11.83 0.78 -27.66
N ASP A 520 12.58 -0.27 -28.00
CA ASP A 520 13.59 -0.23 -29.08
C ASP A 520 12.97 -0.06 -30.48
N ARG A 521 11.66 -0.33 -30.64
CA ARG A 521 10.95 -0.22 -31.93
C ARG A 521 10.31 1.13 -32.15
N THR A 522 10.23 1.98 -31.13
CA THR A 522 9.55 3.27 -31.22
C THR A 522 10.43 4.41 -30.69
N SER A 523 10.44 5.50 -31.43
CA SER A 523 11.05 6.77 -31.01
C SER A 523 10.00 7.81 -30.62
N GLU A 524 8.70 7.47 -30.66
CA GLU A 524 7.62 8.40 -30.34
C GLU A 524 7.42 8.50 -28.81
N PRO A 525 7.56 9.70 -28.21
CA PRO A 525 7.47 9.85 -26.75
C PRO A 525 6.09 9.51 -26.15
N ALA A 526 5.01 9.56 -26.96
CA ALA A 526 3.68 9.16 -26.51
C ALA A 526 3.58 7.63 -26.37
N GLU A 527 4.00 6.90 -27.40
CA GLU A 527 4.00 5.44 -27.41
C GLU A 527 4.95 4.87 -26.34
N GLN A 528 6.14 5.46 -26.16
CA GLN A 528 7.07 5.07 -25.10
C GLN A 528 6.44 5.20 -23.70
N ARG A 529 5.69 6.28 -23.46
CA ARG A 529 4.97 6.49 -22.19
C ARG A 529 3.86 5.46 -21.98
N ASP A 530 3.16 5.06 -23.03
CA ASP A 530 2.12 4.03 -22.95
C ASP A 530 2.72 2.64 -22.67
N ILE A 531 3.88 2.31 -23.25
CA ILE A 531 4.63 1.08 -22.93
C ILE A 531 5.08 1.07 -21.47
N LEU A 532 5.66 2.18 -20.98
CA LEU A 532 6.08 2.32 -19.57
C LEU A 532 4.89 2.25 -18.61
N ARG A 533 3.72 2.76 -19.00
CA ARG A 533 2.48 2.61 -18.23
C ARG A 533 2.09 1.14 -18.13
N SER A 534 1.98 0.44 -19.27
CA SER A 534 1.61 -0.98 -19.28
C SER A 534 2.61 -1.86 -18.52
N LEU A 535 3.91 -1.55 -18.59
CA LEU A 535 4.96 -2.21 -17.81
C LEU A 535 4.73 -2.03 -16.30
N GLY A 536 4.45 -0.81 -15.86
CA GLY A 536 4.17 -0.50 -14.46
C GLY A 536 2.92 -1.22 -13.95
N ASP A 537 1.84 -1.21 -14.74
CA ASP A 537 0.59 -1.92 -14.41
C ASP A 537 0.82 -3.42 -14.20
N ALA A 538 1.57 -4.05 -15.10
CA ALA A 538 1.89 -5.47 -15.02
C ALA A 538 2.79 -5.79 -13.82
N ALA A 539 3.79 -4.94 -13.54
CA ALA A 539 4.68 -5.09 -12.40
C ALA A 539 3.93 -4.95 -11.05
N LEU A 540 3.06 -3.94 -10.93
CA LEU A 540 2.24 -3.73 -9.73
C LEU A 540 1.31 -4.91 -9.47
N THR A 541 0.69 -5.45 -10.52
CA THR A 541 -0.20 -6.61 -10.42
C THR A 541 0.55 -7.84 -9.88
N GLU A 542 1.73 -8.15 -10.43
CA GLU A 542 2.55 -9.27 -9.93
C GLU A 542 3.01 -9.06 -8.48
N HIS A 543 3.38 -7.83 -8.10
CA HIS A 543 3.76 -7.53 -6.72
C HIS A 543 2.60 -7.67 -5.73
N ALA A 544 1.40 -7.27 -6.14
CA ALA A 544 0.18 -7.46 -5.36
C ALA A 544 -0.13 -8.95 -5.16
N GLU A 545 -0.14 -9.75 -6.22
CA GLU A 545 -0.35 -11.20 -6.17
C GLU A 545 0.66 -11.90 -5.25
N TRP A 546 1.94 -11.55 -5.40
CA TRP A 546 3.00 -12.11 -4.57
C TRP A 546 2.81 -11.81 -3.09
N THR A 547 2.41 -10.58 -2.76
CA THR A 547 2.20 -10.13 -1.37
C THR A 547 1.02 -10.87 -0.73
N LEU A 548 -0.09 -11.01 -1.44
CA LEU A 548 -1.27 -11.75 -0.99
C LEU A 548 -0.94 -13.22 -0.73
N MET A 549 -0.29 -13.90 -1.68
CA MET A 549 0.10 -15.30 -1.54
C MET A 549 1.01 -15.54 -0.32
N HIS A 550 1.92 -14.61 -0.01
CA HIS A 550 2.82 -14.74 1.15
C HIS A 550 2.11 -14.50 2.48
N ARG A 551 1.09 -13.61 2.51
CA ARG A 551 0.25 -13.40 3.70
C ARG A 551 -0.61 -14.63 4.01
N GLU A 552 -1.25 -15.24 3.02
CA GLU A 552 -2.11 -16.42 3.24
C GLU A 552 -1.33 -17.60 3.86
N ARG A 553 -0.10 -17.83 3.39
CA ARG A 553 0.81 -18.85 3.97
C ARG A 553 1.12 -18.59 5.45
N GLN A 554 1.09 -17.34 5.93
CA GLN A 554 1.28 -17.06 7.35
C GLN A 554 0.06 -17.48 8.18
N VAL A 555 -1.16 -17.29 7.66
CA VAL A 555 -2.42 -17.56 8.35
C VAL A 555 -2.66 -19.06 8.49
N GLU A 556 -2.45 -19.84 7.42
CA GLU A 556 -2.62 -21.31 7.44
C GLU A 556 -1.71 -21.99 8.47
N HIS A 557 -0.54 -21.41 8.71
CA HIS A 557 0.46 -21.97 9.61
C HIS A 557 0.48 -21.34 11.01
N SER A 558 -0.32 -20.30 11.27
CA SER A 558 -0.56 -19.80 12.64
C SER A 558 -1.71 -20.54 13.34
N LYS A 559 -2.45 -21.37 12.60
CA LYS A 559 -3.52 -22.25 13.11
C LYS A 559 -3.01 -23.64 13.55
N LEU A 560 -1.72 -23.91 13.38
CA LEU A 560 -0.98 -25.08 13.87
C LEU A 560 -0.08 -24.64 15.03
#